data_AF-A0A327NUA5-F1
#
_entry.id   AF-A0A327NUA5-F1
#
_cell.length_a   1.000
_cell.length_b   1.000
_cell.length_c   1.000
_cell.angle_alpha   90.00
_cell.angle_beta   90.00
_cell.angle_gamma   90.00
#
_symmetry.space_group_name_H-M   'P 1'
#
loop_
_entity.id
_entity.type
_entity.pdbx_description
1 polymer ?
#
loop_
_entity_poly.entity_id
_entity_poly.type
_entity_poly.pdbx_seq_one_letter_code
_entity_poly.pdbx_strand_id
1 'polypeptide(L)'
;MPINRLIALFFLIGICSCQHQSTDPAPLVLKDAPCDCPFLSDQPTYTVNQSPDSLTRYYLAIWKRKFIQRNGLDDTRFDAMIKYVSPTLFNWQSGVSFRVDFIYQLDWLRIRHHEQFMVYYDPATTKAFYTDVPRGVYLTEAQIPARGLFDDYQPIQIGAKLAFASCEAACQALKTKTGFPVLKPNQVSFYPSMQLPALPTGEPYLFSAGTLDSTTNRCVEGRINLVTGEAKAIEGVCWVN
;
A
#
# COMPACT_ATOMS: atom_id res chain seq x y z
N MET A 1 -62.47 -70.71 -32.80
CA MET A 1 -61.82 -69.78 -31.86
C MET A 1 -60.61 -69.16 -32.55
N PRO A 2 -60.62 -67.84 -32.79
CA PRO A 2 -59.50 -67.06 -33.33
C PRO A 2 -58.60 -66.55 -32.19
N ILE A 3 -57.41 -65.98 -32.50
CA ILE A 3 -56.44 -65.19 -31.68
C ILE A 3 -55.03 -65.59 -32.17
N ASN A 4 -54.04 -64.74 -32.44
CA ASN A 4 -53.89 -63.28 -32.51
C ASN A 4 -52.70 -63.01 -33.44
N ARG A 5 -52.79 -61.98 -34.29
CA ARG A 5 -51.64 -61.42 -35.00
C ARG A 5 -50.88 -60.50 -34.03
N LEU A 6 -49.59 -60.75 -33.83
CA LEU A 6 -48.69 -59.81 -33.14
C LEU A 6 -47.82 -59.13 -34.21
N ILE A 7 -48.07 -57.84 -34.47
CA ILE A 7 -47.23 -56.98 -35.31
C ILE A 7 -46.32 -56.22 -34.36
N ALA A 8 -45.02 -56.47 -34.44
CA ALA A 8 -43.99 -55.72 -33.70
C ALA A 8 -43.60 -54.48 -34.53
N LEU A 9 -44.00 -53.29 -34.06
CA LEU A 9 -43.47 -52.02 -34.56
C LEU A 9 -42.12 -51.74 -33.89
N PHE A 10 -41.04 -51.74 -34.67
CA PHE A 10 -39.75 -51.19 -34.26
C PHE A 10 -39.76 -49.67 -34.46
N PHE A 11 -39.76 -48.91 -33.35
CA PHE A 11 -39.51 -47.47 -33.36
C PHE A 11 -38.00 -47.22 -33.41
N LEU A 12 -37.52 -46.76 -34.57
CA LEU A 12 -36.17 -46.19 -34.75
C LEU A 12 -36.19 -44.74 -34.22
N ILE A 13 -35.72 -44.54 -32.99
CA ILE A 13 -35.42 -43.21 -32.45
C ILE A 13 -34.03 -42.83 -32.94
N GLY A 14 -33.97 -42.03 -34.01
CA GLY A 14 -32.74 -41.38 -34.46
C GLY A 14 -32.30 -40.33 -33.45
N ILE A 15 -31.25 -40.63 -32.70
CA ILE A 15 -30.60 -39.68 -31.80
C ILE A 15 -29.76 -38.74 -32.67
N CYS A 16 -30.33 -37.58 -33.03
CA CYS A 16 -29.56 -36.46 -33.56
C CYS A 16 -28.54 -36.03 -32.50
N SER A 17 -27.29 -36.45 -32.68
CA SER A 17 -26.16 -35.97 -31.88
C SER A 17 -25.85 -34.54 -32.32
N CYS A 18 -26.42 -33.55 -31.63
CA CYS A 18 -25.93 -32.18 -31.68
C CYS A 18 -24.51 -32.18 -31.10
N GLN A 19 -23.49 -32.18 -31.96
CA GLN A 19 -22.12 -31.87 -31.57
C GLN A 19 -22.11 -30.43 -31.05
N HIS A 20 -22.17 -30.30 -29.73
CA HIS A 20 -21.87 -29.06 -29.03
C HIS A 20 -20.37 -28.82 -29.24
N GLN A 21 -20.01 -28.07 -30.28
CA GLN A 21 -18.66 -27.51 -30.39
C GLN A 21 -18.48 -26.62 -29.17
N SER A 22 -17.68 -27.06 -28.19
CA SER A 22 -17.19 -26.15 -27.17
C SER A 22 -16.32 -25.14 -27.90
N THR A 23 -16.84 -23.92 -28.00
CA THR A 23 -16.04 -22.77 -28.38
C THR A 23 -15.31 -22.37 -27.12
N ASP A 24 -14.31 -23.18 -26.74
CA ASP A 24 -13.40 -22.78 -25.68
C ASP A 24 -12.80 -21.44 -26.13
N PRO A 25 -12.95 -20.37 -25.34
CA PRO A 25 -12.44 -19.08 -25.72
C PRO A 25 -10.93 -19.20 -25.95
N ALA A 26 -10.43 -18.53 -26.98
CA ALA A 26 -9.02 -18.55 -27.33
C ALA A 26 -8.16 -18.23 -26.08
N PRO A 27 -7.01 -18.90 -25.89
CA PRO A 27 -6.15 -18.66 -24.75
C PRO A 27 -5.81 -17.17 -24.63
N LEU A 28 -6.03 -16.60 -23.45
CA LEU A 28 -5.69 -15.21 -23.16
C LEU A 28 -4.16 -15.06 -23.23
N VAL A 29 -3.66 -14.37 -24.27
CA VAL A 29 -2.22 -14.10 -24.41
C VAL A 29 -1.87 -12.83 -23.64
N LEU A 30 -1.28 -13.02 -22.46
CA LEU A 30 -0.79 -11.93 -21.62
C LEU A 30 0.47 -11.32 -22.23
N LYS A 31 0.44 -10.02 -22.53
CA LYS A 31 1.62 -9.29 -22.99
C LYS A 31 2.47 -8.86 -21.80
N ASP A 32 3.78 -8.99 -21.94
CA ASP A 32 4.70 -8.52 -20.92
C ASP A 32 4.67 -6.98 -20.83
N ALA A 33 4.42 -6.47 -19.62
CA ALA A 33 4.45 -5.03 -19.34
C ALA A 33 5.89 -4.56 -19.08
N PRO A 34 6.26 -3.30 -19.31
CA PRO A 34 7.56 -2.80 -18.89
C PRO A 34 7.69 -2.78 -17.35
N CYS A 35 8.92 -2.93 -16.86
CA CYS A 35 9.28 -2.77 -15.44
C CYS A 35 9.89 -1.37 -15.17
N ASP A 36 9.36 -0.34 -15.84
CA ASP A 36 9.68 1.06 -15.58
C ASP A 36 9.09 1.51 -14.23
N CYS A 37 9.84 2.29 -13.46
CA CYS A 37 9.41 2.77 -12.13
C CYS A 37 9.30 4.30 -12.10
N PRO A 38 8.24 4.86 -12.73
CA PRO A 38 8.10 6.31 -12.92
C PRO A 38 7.93 7.08 -11.60
N PHE A 39 7.38 6.44 -10.56
CA PHE A 39 7.20 7.07 -9.25
C PHE A 39 8.52 7.40 -8.52
N LEU A 40 9.67 6.95 -9.02
CA LEU A 40 10.98 7.36 -8.48
C LEU A 40 11.43 8.73 -9.02
N SER A 41 10.92 9.18 -10.17
CA SER A 41 11.32 10.45 -10.79
C SER A 41 10.49 11.65 -10.30
N ASP A 42 9.27 11.43 -9.82
CA ASP A 42 8.36 12.51 -9.41
C ASP A 42 8.74 13.02 -8.02
N GLN A 43 9.75 13.88 -7.98
CA GLN A 43 10.11 14.60 -6.76
C GLN A 43 9.07 15.69 -6.51
N PRO A 44 8.47 15.74 -5.32
CA PRO A 44 7.78 16.95 -4.94
C PRO A 44 8.78 18.08 -4.78
N THR A 45 8.57 19.15 -5.56
CA THR A 45 9.15 20.46 -5.28
C THR A 45 8.48 21.00 -4.03
N TYR A 46 8.83 20.48 -2.87
CA TYR A 46 8.53 21.18 -1.63
C TYR A 46 9.40 22.43 -1.62
N THR A 47 8.76 23.59 -1.67
CA THR A 47 9.45 24.85 -1.48
C THR A 47 9.87 24.91 0.00
N VAL A 48 11.10 24.47 0.30
CA VAL A 48 11.74 24.49 1.64
C VAL A 48 11.90 25.91 2.21
N ASN A 49 11.43 26.94 1.50
CA ASN A 49 11.81 28.33 1.74
C ASN A 49 11.04 29.04 2.86
N GLN A 50 10.31 28.33 3.71
CA GLN A 50 9.77 28.90 4.94
C GLN A 50 10.41 28.24 6.14
N SER A 51 11.21 29.01 6.87
CA SER A 51 11.66 28.60 8.20
C SER A 51 10.43 28.44 9.09
N PRO A 52 10.15 27.25 9.64
CA PRO A 52 8.96 27.04 10.44
C PRO A 52 8.95 27.94 11.68
N ASP A 53 7.76 28.33 12.13
CA ASP A 53 7.58 29.08 13.38
C ASP A 53 8.10 28.30 14.60
N SER A 54 8.16 28.94 15.77
CA SER A 54 8.71 28.31 16.99
C SER A 54 7.93 27.08 17.45
N LEU A 55 6.61 27.06 17.28
CA LEU A 55 5.75 25.96 17.71
C LEU A 55 5.90 24.76 16.77
N THR A 56 5.91 25.01 15.46
CA THR A 56 6.17 23.99 14.44
C THR A 56 7.55 23.38 14.61
N ARG A 57 8.59 24.21 14.89
CA ARG A 57 9.94 23.71 15.21
C ARG A 57 9.99 22.85 16.47
N TYR A 58 9.23 23.22 17.50
CA TYR A 58 9.15 22.46 18.74
C TYR A 58 8.61 21.04 18.49
N TYR A 59 7.50 20.91 17.77
CA TYR A 59 6.93 19.60 17.45
C TYR A 59 7.75 18.79 16.45
N LEU A 60 8.43 19.44 15.51
CA LEU A 60 9.39 18.77 14.63
C LEU A 60 10.52 18.12 15.43
N ALA A 61 11.05 18.81 16.45
CA ALA A 61 12.10 18.26 17.30
C ALA A 61 11.60 17.05 18.12
N ILE A 62 10.36 17.10 18.64
CA ILE A 62 9.71 15.97 19.31
C ILE A 62 9.58 14.78 18.36
N TRP A 63 9.07 15.03 17.15
CA TRP A 63 8.92 13.99 16.14
C TRP A 63 10.26 13.32 15.82
N LYS A 64 11.32 14.10 15.53
CA LYS A 64 12.64 13.54 15.22
C LYS A 64 13.15 12.64 16.36
N ARG A 65 13.04 13.07 17.62
CA ARG A 65 13.45 12.25 18.78
C ARG A 65 12.66 10.95 18.87
N LYS A 66 11.33 11.01 18.81
CA LYS A 66 10.46 9.83 18.87
C LYS A 66 10.71 8.88 17.69
N PHE A 67 10.96 9.43 16.49
CA PHE A 67 11.27 8.67 15.29
C PHE A 67 12.61 7.92 15.42
N ILE A 68 13.66 8.62 15.87
CA ILE A 68 14.98 8.03 16.11
C ILE A 68 14.88 6.91 17.16
N GLN A 69 14.21 7.18 18.28
CA GLN A 69 14.04 6.22 19.37
C GLN A 69 13.27 4.97 18.91
N ARG A 70 12.15 5.14 18.22
CA ARG A 70 11.29 4.03 17.75
C ARG A 70 12.00 3.12 16.76
N ASN A 71 12.84 3.69 15.90
CA ASN A 71 13.50 2.96 14.81
C ASN A 71 14.96 2.58 15.13
N GLY A 72 15.42 2.80 16.37
CA GLY A 72 16.78 2.44 16.80
C GLY A 72 17.88 3.11 15.97
N LEU A 73 17.69 4.39 15.64
CA LEU A 73 18.65 5.18 14.87
C LEU A 73 19.53 6.04 15.77
N ASP A 74 20.60 6.54 15.19
CA ASP A 74 21.30 7.75 15.66
C ASP A 74 21.00 8.91 14.71
N ASP A 75 21.43 10.12 15.07
CA ASP A 75 21.25 11.32 14.23
C ASP A 75 21.88 11.18 12.84
N THR A 76 23.05 10.53 12.74
CA THR A 76 23.77 10.39 11.47
C THR A 76 22.98 9.50 10.50
N ARG A 77 22.46 8.37 10.99
CA ARG A 77 21.62 7.45 10.21
C ARG A 77 20.29 8.08 9.86
N PHE A 78 19.67 8.84 10.77
CA PHE A 78 18.46 9.59 10.48
C PHE A 78 18.70 10.59 9.34
N ASP A 79 19.72 11.45 9.47
CA ASP A 79 20.00 12.49 8.47
C ASP A 79 20.42 11.87 7.13
N ALA A 80 21.01 10.67 7.12
CA ALA A 80 21.34 9.93 5.90
C ALA A 80 20.09 9.38 5.18
N MET A 81 19.11 8.86 5.91
CA MET A 81 17.96 8.13 5.36
C MET A 81 16.70 8.97 5.20
N ILE A 82 16.53 10.04 5.98
CA ILE A 82 15.35 10.89 5.97
C ILE A 82 15.67 12.21 5.28
N LYS A 83 14.98 12.47 4.17
CA LYS A 83 15.17 13.63 3.31
C LYS A 83 13.87 14.43 3.18
N TYR A 84 13.98 15.68 2.78
CA TYR A 84 12.84 16.53 2.42
C TYR A 84 11.76 16.59 3.51
N VAL A 85 12.18 16.95 4.73
CA VAL A 85 11.29 17.03 5.90
C VAL A 85 10.48 18.33 5.84
N SER A 86 9.16 18.21 5.78
CA SER A 86 8.21 19.32 5.67
C SER A 86 7.17 19.26 6.80
N PRO A 87 7.37 19.99 7.91
CA PRO A 87 6.42 20.03 9.01
C PRO A 87 5.26 21.00 8.73
N THR A 88 4.05 20.65 9.15
CA THR A 88 2.85 21.49 9.05
C THR A 88 1.95 21.29 10.28
N LEU A 89 1.34 22.36 10.78
CA LEU A 89 0.23 22.29 11.72
C LEU A 89 -1.09 22.34 10.95
N PHE A 90 -1.93 21.31 11.12
CA PHE A 90 -3.25 21.23 10.51
C PHE A 90 -4.33 21.53 11.55
N ASN A 91 -5.21 22.47 11.22
CA ASN A 91 -6.36 22.80 12.04
C ASN A 91 -7.53 21.88 11.68
N TRP A 92 -8.12 21.28 12.69
CA TRP A 92 -9.31 20.45 12.63
C TRP A 92 -10.41 21.09 13.49
N GLN A 93 -11.65 20.65 13.30
CA GLN A 93 -12.73 21.05 14.21
C GLN A 93 -12.48 20.61 15.66
N SER A 94 -11.74 19.51 15.85
CA SER A 94 -11.41 18.94 17.17
C SER A 94 -10.10 19.44 17.77
N GLY A 95 -9.36 20.32 17.08
CA GLY A 95 -8.10 20.86 17.57
C GLY A 95 -7.03 21.00 16.48
N VAL A 96 -5.76 20.72 16.83
CA VAL A 96 -4.63 20.88 15.92
C VAL A 96 -3.80 19.61 15.92
N SER A 97 -3.43 19.13 14.72
CA SER A 97 -2.43 18.07 14.56
C SER A 97 -1.13 18.62 14.00
N PHE A 98 -0.02 18.05 14.42
CA PHE A 98 1.25 18.20 13.74
C PHE A 98 1.38 17.07 12.72
N ARG A 99 1.70 17.42 11.48
CA ARG A 99 2.01 16.48 10.40
C ARG A 99 3.41 16.78 9.88
N VAL A 100 4.14 15.74 9.55
CA VAL A 100 5.43 15.83 8.90
C VAL A 100 5.44 14.92 7.69
N ASP A 101 5.62 15.53 6.52
CA ASP A 101 5.88 14.81 5.28
C ASP A 101 7.39 14.68 5.11
N PHE A 102 7.87 13.50 4.71
CA PHE A 102 9.29 13.26 4.47
C PHE A 102 9.49 12.17 3.40
N ILE A 103 10.72 12.07 2.91
CA ILE A 103 11.17 11.00 2.02
C ILE A 103 12.12 10.09 2.79
N TYR A 104 11.76 8.82 2.90
CA TYR A 104 12.69 7.76 3.26
C TYR A 104 13.50 7.34 2.04
N GLN A 105 14.82 7.35 2.14
CA GLN A 105 15.74 6.96 1.08
C GLN A 105 16.70 5.87 1.56
N LEU A 106 16.79 4.80 0.77
CA LEU A 106 17.72 3.69 0.97
C LEU A 106 18.13 3.11 -0.39
N ASP A 107 19.42 3.13 -0.72
CA ASP A 107 19.94 2.70 -2.03
C ASP A 107 19.16 3.36 -3.20
N TRP A 108 18.47 2.56 -4.03
CA TRP A 108 17.60 3.04 -5.12
C TRP A 108 16.17 3.36 -4.67
N LEU A 109 15.77 2.93 -3.48
CA LEU A 109 14.41 3.07 -2.97
C LEU A 109 14.19 4.48 -2.41
N ARG A 110 13.08 5.09 -2.81
CA ARG A 110 12.56 6.33 -2.25
C ARG A 110 11.07 6.17 -1.95
N ILE A 111 10.68 6.37 -0.70
CA ILE A 111 9.28 6.29 -0.25
C ILE A 111 8.89 7.63 0.34
N ARG A 112 7.84 8.24 -0.21
CA ARG A 112 7.18 9.38 0.42
C ARG A 112 6.34 8.85 1.57
N HIS A 113 6.52 9.42 2.74
CA HIS A 113 5.77 9.06 3.92
C HIS A 113 5.34 10.32 4.67
N HIS A 114 4.32 10.15 5.51
CA HIS A 114 3.94 11.18 6.46
C HIS A 114 3.62 10.54 7.79
N GLU A 115 3.91 11.26 8.85
CA GLU A 115 3.44 10.94 10.19
C GLU A 115 2.62 12.12 10.70
N GLN A 116 1.57 11.82 11.45
CA GLN A 116 0.70 12.84 12.02
C GLN A 116 0.34 12.46 13.45
N PHE A 117 0.24 13.45 14.33
CA PHE A 117 -0.29 13.28 15.67
C PHE A 117 -0.94 14.55 16.21
N MET A 118 -1.88 14.38 17.14
CA MET A 118 -2.56 15.51 17.78
C MET A 118 -1.63 16.25 18.73
N VAL A 119 -1.67 17.59 18.67
CA VAL A 119 -0.85 18.49 19.52
C VAL A 119 -1.67 19.51 20.30
N TYR A 120 -2.97 19.60 20.02
CA TYR A 120 -3.92 20.42 20.74
C TYR A 120 -5.31 19.81 20.59
N TYR A 121 -6.06 19.74 21.67
CA TYR A 121 -7.47 19.33 21.67
C TYR A 121 -8.36 20.50 22.03
N ASP A 122 -9.32 20.81 21.16
CA ASP A 122 -10.30 21.86 21.41
C ASP A 122 -11.28 21.39 22.50
N PRO A 123 -11.40 22.11 23.64
CA PRO A 123 -12.26 21.71 24.74
C PRO A 123 -13.75 21.76 24.39
N ALA A 124 -14.17 22.56 23.42
CA ALA A 124 -15.57 22.73 23.03
C ALA A 124 -16.09 21.56 22.16
N THR A 125 -15.22 20.99 21.33
CA THR A 125 -15.59 19.98 20.32
C THR A 125 -15.07 18.58 20.66
N THR A 126 -14.07 18.48 21.54
CA THR A 126 -13.51 17.18 21.97
C THR A 126 -14.34 16.59 23.12
N LYS A 127 -15.03 15.47 22.87
CA LYS A 127 -15.87 14.77 23.86
C LYS A 127 -15.07 14.25 25.06
N ALA A 128 -15.75 14.08 26.20
CA ALA A 128 -15.19 13.72 27.50
C ALA A 128 -14.48 12.35 27.59
N PHE A 129 -14.56 11.50 26.57
CA PHE A 129 -13.96 10.15 26.58
C PHE A 129 -12.41 10.14 26.65
N TYR A 130 -11.75 11.29 26.55
CA TYR A 130 -10.30 11.48 26.72
C TYR A 130 -10.00 12.18 28.05
N THR A 131 -10.19 11.50 29.18
CA THR A 131 -10.08 12.14 30.51
C THR A 131 -8.66 12.56 30.87
N ASP A 132 -7.65 11.94 30.26
CA ASP A 132 -6.27 12.02 30.74
C ASP A 132 -5.38 12.93 29.86
N VAL A 133 -5.94 13.54 28.81
CA VAL A 133 -5.20 14.45 27.92
C VAL A 133 -5.66 15.89 28.16
N PRO A 134 -4.74 16.83 28.46
CA PRO A 134 -5.07 18.24 28.61
C PRO A 134 -5.75 18.83 27.38
N ARG A 135 -6.72 19.72 27.60
CA ARG A 135 -7.48 20.40 26.54
C ARG A 135 -7.32 21.91 26.66
N GLY A 136 -7.49 22.63 25.55
CA GLY A 136 -7.32 24.08 25.50
C GLY A 136 -5.86 24.54 25.63
N VAL A 137 -4.91 23.59 25.57
CA VAL A 137 -3.47 23.86 25.63
C VAL A 137 -2.73 22.98 24.63
N TYR A 138 -1.63 23.50 24.12
CA TYR A 138 -0.69 22.73 23.30
C TYR A 138 0.04 21.71 24.17
N LEU A 139 0.13 20.47 23.69
CA LEU A 139 0.67 19.35 24.44
C LEU A 139 2.19 19.41 24.56
N THR A 140 2.69 19.04 25.73
CA THR A 140 4.12 18.74 25.92
C THR A 140 4.47 17.36 25.36
N GLU A 141 5.75 17.08 25.15
CA GLU A 141 6.22 15.78 24.67
C GLU A 141 5.73 14.58 25.51
N ALA A 142 5.64 14.77 26.83
CA ALA A 142 5.16 13.77 27.78
C ALA A 142 3.64 13.55 27.71
N GLN A 143 2.88 14.51 27.18
CA GLN A 143 1.42 14.45 27.04
C GLN A 143 0.99 13.93 25.67
N ILE A 144 1.90 13.90 24.68
CA ILE A 144 1.63 13.31 23.37
C ILE A 144 1.64 11.78 23.53
N PRO A 145 0.50 11.10 23.33
CA PRO A 145 0.42 9.66 23.48
C PRO A 145 1.35 8.95 22.49
N ALA A 146 1.87 7.79 22.88
CA ALA A 146 2.66 6.95 21.97
C ALA A 146 1.83 6.42 20.78
N ARG A 147 0.50 6.36 20.94
CA ARG A 147 -0.48 5.99 19.92
C ARG A 147 -1.83 6.64 20.25
N GLY A 148 -2.13 7.77 19.61
CA GLY A 148 -3.45 8.41 19.63
C GLY A 148 -4.40 7.85 18.57
N LEU A 149 -5.68 8.20 18.66
CA LEU A 149 -6.74 7.71 17.75
C LEU A 149 -6.66 8.27 16.32
N PHE A 150 -5.88 9.33 16.12
CA PHE A 150 -5.67 9.97 14.81
C PHE A 150 -4.19 9.99 14.43
N ASP A 151 -3.39 9.16 15.12
CA ASP A 151 -1.97 9.16 14.92
C ASP A 151 -1.60 8.11 13.86
N ASP A 152 -1.12 8.58 12.72
CA ASP A 152 -0.54 7.73 11.68
C ASP A 152 0.91 7.40 12.02
N TYR A 153 1.12 6.76 13.18
CA TYR A 153 2.42 6.22 13.55
C TYR A 153 2.57 4.82 13.00
N GLN A 154 3.31 4.68 11.91
CA GLN A 154 3.73 3.37 11.42
C GLN A 154 5.19 3.13 11.83
N PRO A 155 5.49 2.02 12.54
CA PRO A 155 6.88 1.61 12.69
C PRO A 155 7.45 1.28 11.32
N ILE A 156 8.60 1.86 11.00
CA ILE A 156 9.30 1.63 9.73
C ILE A 156 10.54 0.80 10.06
N GLN A 157 10.72 -0.33 9.40
CA GLN A 157 11.94 -1.11 9.57
C GLN A 157 13.05 -0.45 8.76
N ILE A 158 13.80 0.41 9.43
CA ILE A 158 14.86 1.22 8.81
C ILE A 158 16.18 0.47 8.78
N GLY A 159 16.84 0.48 7.62
CA GLY A 159 18.21 -0.04 7.46
C GLY A 159 18.30 -1.53 7.12
N ALA A 160 17.20 -2.20 6.79
CA ALA A 160 17.26 -3.53 6.18
C ALA A 160 17.90 -3.43 4.77
N LYS A 161 18.76 -4.38 4.41
CA LYS A 161 19.34 -4.45 3.06
C LYS A 161 18.25 -4.86 2.08
N LEU A 162 18.13 -4.15 0.96
CA LEU A 162 17.21 -4.54 -0.11
C LEU A 162 17.66 -5.85 -0.76
N ALA A 163 16.73 -6.75 -1.03
CA ALA A 163 16.97 -8.01 -1.74
C ALA A 163 17.25 -7.80 -3.24
N PHE A 164 16.90 -6.63 -3.77
CA PHE A 164 16.98 -6.32 -5.20
C PHE A 164 17.87 -5.10 -5.42
N ALA A 165 18.71 -5.16 -6.46
CA ALA A 165 19.63 -4.08 -6.83
C ALA A 165 18.94 -2.88 -7.50
N SER A 166 17.71 -3.07 -8.00
CA SER A 166 16.92 -2.02 -8.65
C SER A 166 15.42 -2.33 -8.56
N CYS A 167 14.61 -1.31 -8.85
CA CYS A 167 13.15 -1.48 -8.98
C CYS A 167 12.78 -2.44 -10.12
N GLU A 168 13.51 -2.37 -11.24
CA GLU A 168 13.34 -3.28 -12.37
C GLU A 168 13.58 -4.74 -11.96
N ALA A 169 14.65 -5.00 -11.20
CA ALA A 169 14.96 -6.34 -10.70
C ALA A 169 13.85 -6.86 -9.75
N ALA A 170 13.29 -6.00 -8.89
CA ALA A 170 12.18 -6.36 -8.02
C ALA A 170 10.89 -6.68 -8.82
N CYS A 171 10.60 -5.88 -9.85
CA CYS A 171 9.45 -6.10 -10.74
C CYS A 171 9.59 -7.42 -11.52
N GLN A 172 10.76 -7.69 -12.09
CA GLN A 172 11.01 -8.95 -12.81
C GLN A 172 10.91 -10.16 -11.89
N ALA A 173 11.40 -10.04 -10.65
CA ALA A 173 11.25 -11.09 -9.65
C ALA A 173 9.77 -11.30 -9.26
N LEU A 174 8.98 -10.23 -9.12
CA LEU A 174 7.55 -10.31 -8.84
C LEU A 174 6.81 -11.06 -9.95
N LYS A 175 7.01 -10.69 -11.21
CA LYS A 175 6.41 -11.37 -12.37
C LYS A 175 6.78 -12.85 -12.41
N THR A 176 8.06 -13.16 -12.25
CA THR A 176 8.57 -14.53 -12.26
C THR A 176 7.94 -15.38 -11.16
N LYS A 177 7.85 -14.84 -9.94
CA LYS A 177 7.30 -15.56 -8.78
C LYS A 177 5.78 -15.73 -8.83
N THR A 178 5.07 -14.82 -9.49
CA THR A 178 3.60 -14.81 -9.52
C THR A 178 3.01 -15.36 -10.81
N GLY A 179 3.80 -15.45 -11.89
CA GLY A 179 3.35 -15.90 -13.20
C GLY A 179 2.57 -14.85 -14.00
N PHE A 180 2.50 -13.60 -13.55
CA PHE A 180 1.74 -12.52 -14.21
C PHE A 180 2.65 -11.52 -14.92
N PRO A 181 2.93 -11.69 -16.23
CA PRO A 181 3.81 -10.78 -16.97
C PRO A 181 3.20 -9.39 -17.18
N VAL A 182 1.88 -9.24 -17.02
CA VAL A 182 1.17 -7.95 -17.15
C VAL A 182 1.42 -6.98 -15.98
N LEU A 183 2.02 -7.45 -14.88
CA LEU A 183 2.24 -6.61 -13.70
C LEU A 183 3.22 -5.47 -14.03
N LYS A 184 2.74 -4.23 -13.90
CA LYS A 184 3.53 -3.01 -14.03
C LYS A 184 3.72 -2.35 -12.65
N PRO A 185 4.93 -1.87 -12.31
CA PRO A 185 5.17 -1.07 -11.10
C PRO A 185 4.20 0.10 -10.99
N ASN A 186 3.54 0.22 -9.84
CA ASN A 186 2.60 1.31 -9.55
C ASN A 186 3.17 2.26 -8.47
N GLN A 187 3.58 1.71 -7.34
CA GLN A 187 4.12 2.51 -6.23
C GLN A 187 5.01 1.67 -5.31
N VAL A 188 5.83 2.35 -4.51
CA VAL A 188 6.51 1.78 -3.35
C VAL A 188 5.95 2.38 -2.07
N SER A 189 5.68 1.55 -1.07
CA SER A 189 5.19 2.02 0.22
C SER A 189 5.56 1.03 1.31
N PHE A 190 5.56 1.49 2.57
CA PHE A 190 5.52 0.58 3.71
C PHE A 190 4.15 -0.09 3.75
N TYR A 191 4.10 -1.39 3.99
CA TYR A 191 2.84 -2.09 4.07
C TYR A 191 2.05 -1.61 5.29
N PRO A 192 0.82 -1.11 5.13
CA PRO A 192 0.06 -0.60 6.26
C PRO A 192 -0.26 -1.74 7.23
N SER A 193 0.03 -1.54 8.52
CA SER A 193 -0.25 -2.51 9.58
C SER A 193 -1.75 -2.78 9.81
N MET A 194 -2.63 -2.14 9.04
CA MET A 194 -4.09 -2.19 9.21
C MET A 194 -4.79 -3.22 8.32
N GLN A 195 -4.09 -3.86 7.38
CA GLN A 195 -4.66 -4.96 6.61
C GLN A 195 -4.48 -6.27 7.38
N LEU A 196 -5.59 -6.95 7.69
CA LEU A 196 -5.58 -8.26 8.34
C LEU A 196 -5.34 -9.38 7.31
N PRO A 197 -4.49 -10.38 7.61
CA PRO A 197 -3.63 -10.46 8.80
C PRO A 197 -2.48 -9.46 8.71
N ALA A 198 -2.15 -8.82 9.84
CA ALA A 198 -1.04 -7.88 9.92
C ALA A 198 0.25 -8.60 9.47
N LEU A 199 0.82 -8.15 8.35
CA LEU A 199 2.15 -8.56 7.94
C LEU A 199 3.19 -8.03 8.94
N PRO A 200 4.40 -8.60 9.01
CA PRO A 200 5.51 -8.01 9.75
C PRO A 200 5.64 -6.53 9.38
N THR A 201 5.50 -5.67 10.39
CA THR A 201 5.30 -4.23 10.18
C THR A 201 6.59 -3.55 9.74
N GLY A 202 6.48 -2.62 8.80
CA GLY A 202 7.52 -1.62 8.53
C GLY A 202 8.48 -1.92 7.38
N GLU A 203 8.37 -3.09 6.73
CA GLU A 203 9.18 -3.37 5.55
C GLU A 203 8.60 -2.69 4.28
N PRO A 204 9.46 -2.24 3.36
CA PRO A 204 9.03 -1.63 2.11
C PRO A 204 8.58 -2.67 1.07
N TYR A 205 7.50 -2.38 0.37
CA TYR A 205 6.95 -3.21 -0.70
C TYR A 205 6.90 -2.42 -2.02
N LEU A 206 7.17 -3.13 -3.11
CA LEU A 206 6.78 -2.68 -4.45
C LEU A 206 5.40 -3.25 -4.75
N PHE A 207 4.46 -2.36 -5.06
CA PHE A 207 3.12 -2.70 -5.52
C PHE A 207 3.05 -2.53 -7.04
N SER A 208 2.38 -3.46 -7.69
CA SER A 208 2.20 -3.50 -9.14
C SER A 208 0.76 -3.88 -9.47
N ALA A 209 0.30 -3.45 -10.63
CA ALA A 209 -1.01 -3.81 -11.15
C ALA A 209 -0.93 -4.07 -12.65
N GLY A 210 -1.87 -4.84 -13.17
CA GLY A 210 -1.97 -5.11 -14.60
C GLY A 210 -3.36 -5.57 -15.01
N THR A 211 -3.72 -5.34 -16.27
CA THR A 211 -4.97 -5.83 -16.85
C THR A 211 -4.74 -7.19 -17.47
N LEU A 212 -5.52 -8.19 -17.06
CA LEU A 212 -5.52 -9.52 -17.67
C LEU A 212 -6.41 -9.50 -18.91
N ASP A 213 -7.65 -9.04 -18.75
CA ASP A 213 -8.65 -8.97 -19.81
C ASP A 213 -9.59 -7.79 -19.60
N SER A 214 -9.51 -6.79 -20.47
CA SER A 214 -10.36 -5.61 -20.42
C SER A 214 -11.81 -5.89 -20.81
N THR A 215 -12.08 -6.95 -21.56
CA THR A 215 -13.44 -7.30 -22.01
C THR A 215 -14.29 -7.87 -20.88
N THR A 216 -13.64 -8.57 -19.94
CA THR A 216 -14.28 -9.18 -18.76
C THR A 216 -13.96 -8.44 -17.46
N ASN A 217 -13.33 -7.25 -17.56
CA ASN A 217 -12.92 -6.42 -16.44
C ASN A 217 -12.00 -7.15 -15.44
N ARG A 218 -11.09 -8.00 -15.92
CA ARG A 218 -10.16 -8.78 -15.10
C ARG A 218 -8.81 -8.11 -14.99
N CYS A 219 -8.37 -7.89 -13.76
CA CYS A 219 -7.07 -7.33 -13.41
C CYS A 219 -6.35 -8.20 -12.39
N VAL A 220 -5.07 -7.90 -12.20
CA VAL A 220 -4.23 -8.51 -11.17
C VAL A 220 -3.50 -7.42 -10.41
N GLU A 221 -3.47 -7.56 -9.09
CA GLU A 221 -2.66 -6.75 -8.20
C GLU A 221 -1.56 -7.63 -7.61
N GLY A 222 -0.32 -7.16 -7.71
CA GLY A 222 0.86 -7.84 -7.23
C GLY A 222 1.62 -7.01 -6.22
N ARG A 223 2.32 -7.68 -5.31
CA ARG A 223 3.27 -7.04 -4.41
C ARG A 223 4.49 -7.92 -4.18
N ILE A 224 5.63 -7.30 -3.96
CA ILE A 224 6.85 -7.97 -3.51
C ILE A 224 7.48 -7.19 -2.35
N ASN A 225 7.84 -7.90 -1.30
CA ASN A 225 8.59 -7.37 -0.18
C ASN A 225 10.04 -7.11 -0.64
N LEU A 226 10.52 -5.88 -0.49
CA LEU A 226 11.84 -5.48 -1.01
C LEU A 226 13.00 -5.92 -0.12
N VAL A 227 12.74 -6.47 1.06
CA VAL A 227 13.73 -7.01 2.01
C VAL A 227 13.79 -8.54 1.93
N THR A 228 12.64 -9.21 1.96
CA THR A 228 12.57 -10.69 1.99
C THR A 228 12.39 -11.32 0.61
N GLY A 229 11.91 -10.53 -0.37
CA GLY A 229 11.54 -11.03 -1.69
C GLY A 229 10.26 -11.87 -1.70
N GLU A 230 9.50 -11.94 -0.61
CA GLU A 230 8.17 -12.57 -0.58
C GLU A 230 7.25 -11.85 -1.59
N ALA A 231 6.60 -12.62 -2.47
CA ALA A 231 5.76 -12.09 -3.53
C ALA A 231 4.35 -12.70 -3.46
N LYS A 232 3.33 -11.89 -3.75
CA LYS A 232 1.94 -12.33 -3.85
C LYS A 232 1.24 -11.57 -4.97
N ALA A 233 0.35 -12.25 -5.67
CA ALA A 233 -0.58 -11.63 -6.60
C ALA A 233 -2.01 -12.13 -6.35
N ILE A 234 -3.00 -11.27 -6.63
CA ILE A 234 -4.42 -11.57 -6.50
C ILE A 234 -5.11 -11.05 -7.75
N GLU A 235 -5.88 -11.92 -8.40
CA GLU A 235 -6.77 -11.52 -9.48
C GLU A 235 -8.05 -10.90 -8.91
N GLY A 236 -8.58 -9.90 -9.60
CA GLY A 236 -9.80 -9.21 -9.21
C GLY A 236 -10.41 -8.43 -10.36
N VAL A 237 -11.41 -7.62 -10.03
CA VAL A 237 -11.96 -6.65 -10.98
C VAL A 237 -11.00 -5.47 -11.14
N CYS A 238 -10.93 -4.89 -12.33
CA CYS A 238 -10.17 -3.64 -12.49
C CYS A 238 -10.89 -2.51 -11.74
N TRP A 239 -10.18 -1.86 -10.84
CA TRP A 239 -10.65 -0.63 -10.21
C TRP A 239 -10.53 0.52 -11.19
N VAL A 240 -11.63 1.26 -11.38
CA VAL A 240 -11.60 2.55 -12.07
C VAL A 240 -11.25 3.59 -11.01
N ASN A 241 -10.02 4.10 -11.06
CA ASN A 241 -9.59 5.23 -10.24
C ASN A 241 -10.03 6.55 -10.86
#